data_AF-A0A7W9SWE4-F1
#
_entry.id   AF-A0A7W9SWE4-F1
#
_cell.length_a   1.000
_cell.length_b   1.000
_cell.length_c   1.000
_cell.angle_alpha   90.00
_cell.angle_beta   90.00
_cell.angle_gamma   90.00
#
_symmetry.space_group_name_H-M   'P 1'
#
loop_
_entity.id
_entity.type
_entity.pdbx_description
1 polymer ?
#
loop_
_entity_poly.entity_id
_entity_poly.type
_entity_poly.pdbx_seq_one_letter_code
_entity_poly.pdbx_strand_id
1 'polypeptide(L)'
;MQSLGPDQSQISCEVAGDPEDPMTVVRARIFEPLGIEITNLLEQQTGSVPPSEWNWSAPAPPRQSEPIECRLVQCERCDAFVALLIFAPEATEPAHFEDCARLMYPEYIHHNLPTWIIGSSLGSVPMELRPADILPVWPQRSPIERLRPDEFTVRTEALAKKHCARGSKNDSVTY
;
A
#
# COMPACT_ATOMS: atom_id res chain seq x y z
N MET A 1 -15.44 -10.40 46.49
CA MET A 1 -16.63 -9.81 45.84
C MET A 1 -16.26 -8.41 45.40
N GLN A 2 -15.86 -8.22 44.14
CA GLN A 2 -15.78 -6.92 43.48
C GLN A 2 -16.30 -7.13 42.05
N SER A 3 -17.52 -6.64 41.83
CA SER A 3 -18.20 -6.59 40.55
C SER A 3 -17.70 -5.35 39.83
N LEU A 4 -16.95 -5.52 38.73
CA LEU A 4 -16.78 -4.45 37.75
C LEU A 4 -18.11 -4.37 36.97
N GLY A 5 -18.73 -3.20 36.95
CA GLY A 5 -20.00 -2.98 36.26
C GLY A 5 -19.86 -3.18 34.74
N PRO A 6 -20.82 -3.83 34.07
CA PRO A 6 -20.73 -4.21 32.65
C PRO A 6 -21.00 -3.09 31.61
N ASP A 7 -21.12 -1.81 31.99
CA ASP A 7 -21.74 -0.78 31.15
C ASP A 7 -20.79 0.29 30.55
N GLN A 8 -19.48 0.06 30.50
CA GLN A 8 -18.55 1.03 29.92
C GLN A 8 -18.15 0.66 28.48
N SER A 9 -18.43 1.57 27.54
CA SER A 9 -18.03 1.45 26.12
C SER A 9 -16.93 2.45 25.78
N GLN A 10 -15.92 1.99 25.05
CA GLN A 10 -14.76 2.79 24.64
C GLN A 10 -14.65 2.83 23.11
N ILE A 11 -14.26 3.98 22.57
CA ILE A 11 -14.04 4.19 21.13
C ILE A 11 -12.56 4.54 20.90
N SER A 12 -11.93 3.83 19.97
CA SER A 12 -10.60 4.14 19.45
C SER A 12 -10.71 4.48 17.97
N CYS A 13 -10.24 5.67 17.58
CA CYS A 13 -10.22 6.13 16.20
C CYS A 13 -8.86 5.84 15.56
N GLU A 14 -8.53 4.56 15.38
CA GLU A 14 -7.28 4.14 14.76
C GLU A 14 -7.41 4.10 13.23
N VAL A 15 -6.33 4.46 12.54
CA VAL A 15 -6.26 4.45 11.07
C VAL A 15 -5.21 3.46 10.65
N ALA A 16 -5.61 2.48 9.84
CA ALA A 16 -4.68 1.47 9.34
C ALA A 16 -3.70 2.07 8.31
N GLY A 17 -2.42 1.71 8.45
CA GLY A 17 -1.35 2.00 7.50
C GLY A 17 -0.13 2.64 8.16
N ASP A 18 0.94 2.74 7.38
CA ASP A 18 2.16 3.41 7.81
C ASP A 18 1.93 4.93 7.93
N PRO A 19 2.35 5.61 9.01
CA PRO A 19 2.18 7.06 9.16
C PRO A 19 2.85 7.90 8.07
N GLU A 20 3.90 7.38 7.42
CA GLU A 20 4.60 8.05 6.33
C GLU A 20 3.91 7.83 4.97
N ASP A 21 3.00 6.85 4.86
CA ASP A 21 2.18 6.65 3.66
C ASP A 21 1.24 7.85 3.44
N PRO A 22 1.36 8.58 2.31
CA PRO A 22 0.45 9.68 1.99
C PRO A 22 -1.02 9.27 2.04
N MET A 23 -1.35 8.02 1.69
CA MET A 23 -2.72 7.54 1.76
C MET A 23 -3.19 7.29 3.20
N THR A 24 -2.31 6.95 4.15
CA THR A 24 -2.65 6.91 5.58
C THR A 24 -3.02 8.29 6.09
N VAL A 25 -2.27 9.32 5.69
CA VAL A 25 -2.58 10.72 6.05
C VAL A 25 -3.94 11.14 5.48
N VAL A 26 -4.25 10.76 4.24
CA VAL A 26 -5.57 11.02 3.63
C VAL A 26 -6.68 10.32 4.41
N ARG A 27 -6.52 9.02 4.73
CA ARG A 27 -7.48 8.26 5.54
C ARG A 27 -7.71 8.95 6.89
N ALA A 28 -6.64 9.32 7.59
CA ALA A 28 -6.74 9.98 8.89
C ALA A 28 -7.54 11.29 8.82
N ARG A 29 -7.28 12.15 7.83
CA ARG A 29 -8.03 13.39 7.64
C ARG A 29 -9.52 13.19 7.36
N ILE A 30 -9.89 12.10 6.68
CA ILE A 30 -11.29 11.77 6.39
C ILE A 30 -11.99 11.25 7.65
N PHE A 31 -11.32 10.36 8.41
CA PHE A 31 -11.95 9.68 9.54
C PHE A 31 -11.91 10.47 10.85
N GLU A 32 -10.93 11.35 11.05
CA GLU A 32 -10.79 12.15 12.28
C GLU A 32 -12.08 12.93 12.65
N PRO A 33 -12.70 13.74 11.76
CA PRO A 33 -13.91 14.46 12.13
C PRO A 33 -15.08 13.54 12.46
N LEU A 34 -15.18 12.39 11.78
CA LEU A 34 -16.22 11.39 12.02
C LEU A 34 -16.03 10.72 13.39
N GLY A 35 -14.79 10.38 13.74
CA GLY A 35 -14.45 9.81 15.03
C GLY A 35 -14.80 10.75 16.19
N ILE A 36 -14.50 12.04 16.04
CA ILE A 36 -14.87 13.08 17.01
C ILE A 36 -16.39 13.19 17.14
N GLU A 37 -17.13 13.23 16.03
CA GLU A 37 -18.59 13.35 16.05
C GLU A 37 -19.26 12.14 16.71
N ILE A 38 -18.83 10.93 16.36
CA ILE A 38 -19.33 9.69 16.97
C ILE A 38 -19.04 9.67 18.48
N THR A 39 -17.84 10.06 18.88
CA THR A 39 -17.45 10.14 20.30
C THR A 39 -18.34 11.12 21.06
N ASN A 40 -18.54 12.33 20.52
CA ASN A 40 -19.40 13.34 21.12
C ASN A 40 -20.86 12.87 21.27
N LEU A 41 -21.41 12.18 20.26
CA LEU A 41 -22.77 11.65 20.30
C LEU A 41 -22.93 10.58 21.39
N LEU A 42 -21.93 9.72 21.55
CA LEU A 42 -21.96 8.67 22.56
C LEU A 42 -21.81 9.25 23.98
N GLU A 43 -20.90 10.20 24.19
CA GLU A 43 -20.75 10.88 25.48
C GLU A 43 -22.01 11.66 25.89
N GLN A 44 -22.71 12.28 24.93
CA GLN A 44 -23.99 12.95 25.20
C GLN A 44 -25.08 11.99 25.71
N GLN A 45 -25.04 10.72 25.27
CA GLN A 45 -26.05 9.72 25.64
C GLN A 45 -25.70 8.94 26.92
N THR A 46 -24.41 8.78 27.22
CA THR A 46 -23.94 7.86 28.29
C THR A 46 -23.17 8.55 29.42
N GLY A 47 -22.86 9.85 29.28
CA GLY A 47 -22.00 10.58 30.20
C GLY A 47 -20.52 10.43 29.84
N SER A 48 -19.70 11.37 30.28
CA SER A 48 -18.26 11.40 29.98
C SER A 48 -17.47 10.80 31.15
N VAL A 49 -16.51 9.92 30.87
CA VAL A 49 -15.64 9.28 31.89
C VAL A 49 -14.22 9.83 31.76
N PRO A 50 -13.59 10.31 32.85
CA PRO A 50 -12.26 10.91 32.79
C PRO A 50 -11.18 9.90 32.33
N PRO A 51 -10.14 10.35 31.58
CA PRO A 51 -9.05 9.52 31.02
C PRO A 51 -8.26 8.66 32.02
N SER A 52 -8.37 8.92 33.33
CA SER A 52 -7.53 8.32 34.37
C SER A 52 -7.89 6.90 34.79
N GLU A 53 -9.04 6.36 34.37
CA GLU A 53 -9.51 5.01 34.73
C GLU A 53 -9.36 3.97 33.59
N TRP A 54 -8.64 4.33 32.54
CA TRP A 54 -8.64 3.60 31.28
C TRP A 54 -7.53 2.55 31.27
N ASN A 55 -7.90 1.28 31.20
CA ASN A 55 -6.95 0.17 31.14
C ASN A 55 -6.76 -0.25 29.68
N TRP A 56 -5.80 0.38 28.99
CA TRP A 56 -5.45 0.02 27.61
C TRP A 56 -4.90 -1.41 27.56
N SER A 57 -5.65 -2.31 26.93
CA SER A 57 -5.08 -3.56 26.44
C SER A 57 -4.44 -3.29 25.08
N ALA A 58 -3.17 -3.67 24.91
CA ALA A 58 -2.53 -3.58 23.60
C ALA A 58 -3.37 -4.37 22.57
N PRO A 59 -3.56 -3.86 21.34
CA PRO A 59 -4.25 -4.60 20.30
C PRO A 59 -3.61 -5.97 20.12
N ALA A 60 -4.43 -6.99 19.84
CA ALA A 60 -3.91 -8.29 19.46
C ALA A 60 -2.96 -8.12 18.26
N PRO A 61 -1.83 -8.84 18.22
CA PRO A 61 -0.93 -8.76 17.08
C PRO A 61 -1.70 -9.12 15.80
N PRO A 62 -1.41 -8.45 14.67
CA PRO A 62 -2.07 -8.73 13.42
C PRO A 62 -1.94 -10.22 13.08
N ARG A 63 -3.02 -10.83 12.58
CA ARG A 63 -2.96 -12.20 12.06
C ARG A 63 -1.92 -12.24 10.96
N GLN A 64 -1.13 -13.32 10.91
CA GLN A 64 -0.17 -13.54 9.83
C GLN A 64 -0.93 -13.48 8.50
N SER A 65 -0.64 -12.47 7.70
CA SER A 65 -1.17 -12.33 6.34
C SER A 65 -0.49 -13.35 5.44
N GLU A 66 -1.20 -13.79 4.40
CA GLU A 66 -0.57 -14.55 3.33
C GLU A 66 0.60 -13.75 2.73
N PRO A 67 1.71 -14.41 2.37
CA PRO A 67 2.84 -13.72 1.78
C PRO A 67 2.43 -13.10 0.44
N ILE A 68 2.74 -11.81 0.26
CA ILE A 68 2.52 -11.09 -1.01
C ILE A 68 3.76 -11.29 -1.89
N GLU A 69 3.56 -11.85 -3.09
CA GLU A 69 4.66 -12.10 -4.01
C GLU A 69 5.18 -10.79 -4.61
N CYS A 70 6.51 -10.64 -4.62
CA CYS A 70 7.20 -9.49 -5.18
C CYS A 70 8.34 -9.90 -6.11
N ARG A 71 8.59 -9.11 -7.15
CA ARG A 71 9.69 -9.31 -8.10
C ARG A 71 10.42 -8.02 -8.41
N LEU A 72 11.74 -8.04 -8.24
CA LEU A 72 12.61 -6.98 -8.73
C LEU A 72 12.94 -7.21 -10.21
N VAL A 73 12.83 -6.14 -11.01
CA VAL A 73 13.20 -6.15 -12.42
C VAL A 73 14.63 -5.62 -12.54
N GLN A 74 15.51 -6.41 -13.14
CA GLN A 74 16.90 -6.05 -13.38
C GLN A 74 17.11 -5.46 -14.78
N CYS A 75 18.05 -4.54 -14.89
CA CYS A 75 18.54 -4.07 -16.17
C CYS A 75 19.54 -5.08 -16.76
N GLU A 76 19.25 -5.61 -17.94
CA GLU A 76 20.13 -6.57 -18.63
C GLU A 76 21.52 -6.03 -18.98
N ARG A 77 21.73 -4.70 -18.94
CA ARG A 77 23.01 -4.06 -19.32
C ARG A 77 23.97 -3.88 -18.15
N CYS A 78 23.46 -3.54 -16.97
CA CYS A 78 24.27 -3.17 -15.80
C CYS A 78 23.87 -3.90 -14.52
N ASP A 79 22.90 -4.83 -14.59
CA ASP A 79 22.38 -5.65 -13.49
C ASP A 79 21.69 -4.88 -12.34
N ALA A 80 21.64 -3.54 -12.42
CA ALA A 80 20.93 -2.72 -11.46
C ALA A 80 19.40 -2.96 -11.51
N PHE A 81 18.76 -2.94 -10.34
CA PHE A 81 17.31 -2.99 -10.26
C PHE A 81 16.67 -1.69 -10.76
N VAL A 82 15.60 -1.80 -11.55
CA VAL A 82 14.93 -0.66 -12.21
C VAL A 82 13.45 -0.54 -11.89
N ALA A 83 12.84 -1.59 -11.33
CA ALA A 83 11.45 -1.60 -10.90
C ALA A 83 11.21 -2.69 -9.85
N LEU A 84 10.12 -2.51 -9.09
CA LEU A 84 9.54 -3.52 -8.21
C LEU A 84 8.12 -3.85 -8.68
N LEU A 85 7.80 -5.12 -8.83
CA LEU A 85 6.47 -5.61 -9.19
C LEU A 85 5.90 -6.36 -8.00
N ILE A 86 4.67 -6.03 -7.61
CA ILE A 86 3.95 -6.66 -6.52
C ILE A 86 2.75 -7.39 -7.14
N PHE A 87 2.62 -8.69 -6.89
CA PHE A 87 1.55 -9.50 -7.45
C PHE A 87 0.45 -9.69 -6.42
N ALA A 88 -0.76 -9.27 -6.77
CA ALA A 88 -1.95 -9.35 -5.93
C ALA A 88 -3.07 -10.04 -6.71
N PRO A 89 -2.99 -11.37 -6.94
CA PRO A 89 -4.00 -12.10 -7.73
C PRO A 89 -5.41 -11.97 -7.15
N GLU A 90 -5.53 -11.84 -5.83
CA GLU A 90 -6.81 -11.63 -5.14
C GLU A 90 -7.38 -10.20 -5.31
N ALA A 91 -6.59 -9.26 -5.85
CA ALA A 91 -7.04 -7.89 -6.07
C ALA A 91 -7.94 -7.79 -7.30
N THR A 92 -9.25 -7.91 -7.05
CA THR A 92 -10.32 -7.82 -8.06
C THR A 92 -11.04 -6.47 -8.09
N GLU A 93 -10.91 -5.68 -7.03
CA GLU A 93 -11.60 -4.40 -6.85
C GLU A 93 -10.61 -3.33 -6.39
N PRO A 94 -10.84 -2.03 -6.67
CA PRO A 94 -9.93 -0.95 -6.29
C PRO A 94 -9.54 -0.97 -4.80
N ALA A 95 -10.45 -1.34 -3.90
CA ALA A 95 -10.17 -1.43 -2.47
C ALA A 95 -9.10 -2.50 -2.14
N HIS A 96 -9.08 -3.62 -2.85
CA HIS A 96 -8.06 -4.67 -2.65
C HIS A 96 -6.67 -4.20 -3.08
N PHE A 97 -6.58 -3.41 -4.16
CA PHE A 97 -5.32 -2.80 -4.60
C PHE A 97 -4.82 -1.76 -3.58
N GLU A 98 -5.72 -0.94 -3.05
CA GLU A 98 -5.40 0.03 -2.00
C GLU A 98 -4.93 -0.66 -0.71
N ASP A 99 -5.54 -1.78 -0.34
CA ASP A 99 -5.14 -2.55 0.83
C ASP A 99 -3.76 -3.20 0.66
N CYS A 100 -3.51 -3.81 -0.51
CA CYS A 100 -2.20 -4.33 -0.85
C CYS A 100 -1.12 -3.23 -0.83
N ALA A 101 -1.41 -2.05 -1.38
CA ALA A 101 -0.48 -0.92 -1.31
C ALA A 101 -0.17 -0.49 0.11
N ARG A 102 -1.19 -0.41 0.98
CA ARG A 102 -1.03 -0.07 2.39
C ARG A 102 -0.14 -1.09 3.10
N LEU A 103 -0.29 -2.38 2.81
CA LEU A 103 0.55 -3.44 3.38
C LEU A 103 1.99 -3.40 2.85
N MET A 104 2.17 -3.05 1.58
CA MET A 104 3.46 -3.09 0.90
C MET A 104 4.24 -1.77 0.94
N TYR A 105 3.67 -0.72 1.57
CA TYR A 105 4.32 0.59 1.68
C TYR A 105 5.76 0.53 2.19
N PRO A 106 6.07 -0.19 3.29
CA PRO A 106 7.44 -0.28 3.78
C PRO A 106 8.42 -0.83 2.74
N GLU A 107 7.99 -1.82 1.95
CA GLU A 107 8.83 -2.50 0.96
C GLU A 107 9.16 -1.60 -0.23
N TYR A 108 8.16 -0.94 -0.82
CA TYR A 108 8.43 -0.11 -2.01
C TYR A 108 9.11 1.22 -1.67
N ILE A 109 8.98 1.71 -0.44
CA ILE A 109 9.81 2.82 0.06
C ILE A 109 11.25 2.36 0.29
N HIS A 110 11.45 1.20 0.90
CA HIS A 110 12.78 0.65 1.14
C HIS A 110 13.58 0.50 -0.16
N HIS A 111 12.95 -0.07 -1.20
CA HIS A 111 13.58 -0.21 -2.52
C HIS A 111 13.70 1.11 -3.28
N ASN A 112 12.74 2.03 -3.09
CA ASN A 112 12.68 3.31 -3.79
C ASN A 112 12.79 3.16 -5.33
N LEU A 113 12.10 2.17 -5.89
CA LEU A 113 12.04 1.88 -7.32
C LEU A 113 10.62 2.15 -7.84
N PRO A 114 10.46 2.55 -9.11
CA PRO A 114 9.14 2.54 -9.74
C PRO A 114 8.41 1.23 -9.47
N THR A 115 7.22 1.33 -8.86
CA THR A 115 6.51 0.16 -8.33
C THR A 115 5.09 0.09 -8.83
N TRP A 116 4.66 -1.13 -9.18
CA TRP A 116 3.29 -1.45 -9.59
C TRP A 116 2.75 -2.63 -8.80
N ILE A 117 1.45 -2.57 -8.46
CA ILE A 117 0.68 -3.72 -8.00
C ILE A 117 -0.12 -4.26 -9.18
N ILE A 118 -0.01 -5.55 -9.45
CA ILE A 118 -0.58 -6.24 -10.60
C ILE A 118 -1.62 -7.22 -10.10
N GLY A 119 -2.87 -7.01 -10.53
CA GLY A 119 -3.99 -7.90 -10.23
C GLY A 119 -3.99 -9.16 -11.10
N SER A 120 -5.03 -9.98 -10.93
CA SER A 120 -5.23 -11.15 -11.78
C SER A 120 -5.41 -10.81 -13.25
N SER A 121 -4.95 -11.72 -14.11
CA SER A 121 -5.22 -11.66 -15.55
C SER A 121 -6.71 -11.82 -15.85
N LEU A 122 -7.24 -10.98 -16.72
CA LEU A 122 -8.66 -10.87 -17.04
C LEU A 122 -9.01 -11.53 -18.37
N GLY A 123 -10.16 -12.19 -18.42
CA GLY A 123 -10.72 -12.80 -19.63
C GLY A 123 -10.27 -14.24 -19.91
N SER A 124 -10.75 -14.78 -21.03
CA SER A 124 -10.62 -16.20 -21.39
C SER A 124 -9.65 -16.47 -22.55
N VAL A 125 -8.98 -15.43 -23.07
CA VAL A 125 -7.95 -15.56 -24.13
C VAL A 125 -6.69 -16.26 -23.60
N PRO A 126 -5.70 -16.64 -24.43
CA PRO A 126 -4.41 -17.11 -23.93
C PRO A 126 -3.77 -16.11 -22.95
N MET A 127 -3.09 -16.64 -21.92
CA MET A 127 -2.60 -15.84 -20.77
C MET A 127 -1.68 -14.70 -21.19
N GLU A 128 -0.90 -14.90 -22.25
CA GLU A 128 0.07 -13.95 -22.79
C GLU A 128 -0.60 -12.69 -23.37
N LEU A 129 -1.90 -12.77 -23.63
CA LEU A 129 -2.72 -11.69 -24.21
C LEU A 129 -3.73 -11.12 -23.23
N ARG A 130 -3.87 -11.73 -22.04
CA ARG A 130 -4.85 -11.29 -21.05
C ARG A 130 -4.39 -9.99 -20.41
N PRO A 131 -5.20 -8.93 -20.43
CA PRO A 131 -4.89 -7.74 -19.66
C PRO A 131 -4.99 -8.01 -18.16
N ALA A 132 -4.32 -7.21 -17.35
CA ALA A 132 -4.50 -7.14 -15.91
C ALA A 132 -4.80 -5.70 -15.50
N ASP A 133 -5.49 -5.54 -14.38
CA ASP A 133 -5.60 -4.26 -13.71
C ASP A 133 -4.29 -4.01 -12.93
N ILE A 134 -3.68 -2.85 -13.18
CA ILE A 134 -2.35 -2.49 -12.68
C ILE A 134 -2.43 -1.13 -12.00
N LEU A 135 -1.97 -1.07 -10.76
CA LEU A 135 -1.93 0.14 -9.96
C LEU A 135 -0.48 0.63 -9.82
N PRO A 136 -0.11 1.80 -10.38
CA PRO A 136 1.17 2.44 -10.10
C PRO A 136 1.16 3.08 -8.70
N VAL A 137 2.12 2.67 -7.86
CA VAL A 137 2.13 3.06 -6.43
C VAL A 137 3.30 3.96 -6.03
N TRP A 138 4.42 3.89 -6.75
CA TRP A 138 5.64 4.66 -6.45
C TRP A 138 6.38 5.04 -7.73
N PRO A 139 7.01 6.23 -7.84
CA PRO A 139 7.12 7.32 -6.85
C PRO A 139 5.86 8.19 -6.72
N GLN A 140 4.91 8.01 -7.63
CA GLN A 140 3.65 8.74 -7.62
C GLN A 140 2.50 7.76 -7.74
N ARG A 141 1.52 7.88 -6.84
CA ARG A 141 0.25 7.16 -6.90
C ARG A 141 -0.56 7.63 -8.11
N SER A 142 -1.10 6.72 -8.90
CA SER A 142 -2.03 7.05 -9.99
C SER A 142 -3.19 6.06 -10.06
N PRO A 143 -4.25 6.36 -10.84
CA PRO A 143 -5.37 5.45 -11.02
C PRO A 143 -4.94 4.09 -11.58
N ILE A 144 -5.78 3.08 -11.34
CA ILE A 144 -5.63 1.74 -11.92
C ILE A 144 -5.77 1.84 -13.44
N GLU A 145 -4.83 1.20 -14.14
CA GLU A 145 -4.82 1.08 -15.59
C GLU A 145 -4.97 -0.38 -15.98
N ARG A 146 -5.74 -0.64 -17.04
CA ARG A 146 -5.86 -1.99 -17.60
C ARG A 146 -4.90 -2.15 -18.77
N LEU A 147 -3.90 -3.00 -18.61
CA LEU A 147 -2.83 -3.18 -19.59
C LEU A 147 -2.61 -4.65 -19.91
N ARG A 148 -2.25 -4.92 -21.17
CA ARG A 148 -1.74 -6.21 -21.61
C ARG A 148 -0.25 -6.40 -21.24
N PRO A 149 0.25 -7.65 -21.23
CA PRO A 149 1.64 -7.92 -20.89
C PRO A 149 2.65 -7.20 -21.80
N ASP A 150 2.38 -7.07 -23.10
CA ASP A 150 3.24 -6.35 -24.05
C ASP A 150 3.25 -4.84 -23.78
N GLU A 151 2.08 -4.24 -23.55
CA GLU A 151 1.94 -2.84 -23.16
C GLU A 151 2.68 -2.51 -21.86
N PHE A 152 2.62 -3.41 -20.87
CA PHE A 152 3.33 -3.25 -19.61
C PHE A 152 4.84 -3.48 -19.76
N THR A 153 5.26 -4.44 -20.58
CA THR A 153 6.67 -4.71 -20.88
C THR A 153 7.35 -3.48 -21.47
N VAL A 154 6.69 -2.77 -22.39
CA VAL A 154 7.20 -1.51 -22.96
C VAL A 154 7.52 -0.48 -21.87
N ARG A 155 6.70 -0.40 -20.80
CA ARG A 155 6.94 0.54 -19.69
C ARG A 155 8.18 0.17 -18.88
N THR A 156 8.32 -1.10 -18.52
CA THR A 156 9.48 -1.56 -17.73
C THR A 156 10.78 -1.49 -18.53
N GLU A 157 10.77 -1.82 -19.82
CA GLU A 157 11.93 -1.64 -20.71
C GLU A 157 12.35 -0.17 -20.84
N ALA A 158 11.38 0.75 -20.89
CA ALA A 158 11.68 2.18 -20.97
C ALA A 158 12.43 2.67 -19.72
N LEU A 159 12.20 2.07 -18.54
CA LEU A 159 12.97 2.36 -17.33
C LEU A 159 14.42 1.90 -17.48
N ALA A 160 14.64 0.67 -17.94
CA ALA A 160 15.99 0.13 -18.17
C ALA A 160 16.78 0.97 -19.17
N LYS A 161 16.15 1.38 -20.27
CA LYS A 161 16.75 2.26 -21.29
C LYS A 161 17.14 3.62 -20.71
N LYS A 162 16.24 4.25 -19.93
CA LYS A 162 16.49 5.56 -19.28
C LYS A 162 17.55 5.48 -18.19
N HIS A 163 17.59 4.39 -17.41
CA HIS A 163 18.57 4.16 -16.35
C HIS A 163 19.99 4.16 -16.92
N CYS A 164 20.25 3.35 -17.94
CA CYS A 164 21.58 3.27 -18.56
C CYS A 164 22.00 4.54 -19.29
N ALA A 165 21.07 5.26 -19.92
CA ALA A 165 21.37 6.53 -20.58
C ALA A 165 21.81 7.64 -19.60
N ARG A 166 21.44 7.51 -18.31
CA ARG A 166 21.94 8.39 -17.24
C ARG A 166 23.28 7.92 -16.66
N GLY A 167 23.54 6.61 -16.65
CA GLY A 167 24.79 6.02 -16.17
C GLY A 167 26.00 6.23 -17.10
N SER A 168 25.79 6.41 -18.41
CA SER A 168 26.86 6.60 -19.39
C SER A 168 27.47 8.01 -19.46
N LYS A 169 27.18 8.88 -18.48
CA LYS A 169 27.73 10.26 -18.43
C LYS A 169 28.94 10.46 -17.51
N ASN A 170 29.44 9.44 -16.81
CA ASN A 170 30.56 9.61 -15.86
C ASN A 170 31.84 8.81 -16.16
N ASP A 171 31.97 8.15 -17.30
CA ASP A 171 33.21 7.46 -17.67
C ASP A 171 34.08 8.34 -18.58
N SER A 172 34.58 9.44 -18.02
CA SER A 172 35.77 10.12 -18.53
C SER A 172 36.57 10.75 -17.39
N VAL A 173 37.17 9.88 -16.57
CA VAL A 173 38.37 10.24 -15.82
C VAL A 173 39.53 9.46 -16.42
N THR A 174 40.37 10.23 -17.10
CA THR A 174 41.67 9.89 -17.68
C THR A 174 42.64 9.34 -16.63
N TYR A 175 43.39 8.30 -17.02
CA TYR A 175 44.75 8.06 -16.56
C TYR A 175 45.69 8.09 -17.77
#